data_AF-A0A0S8CGY5-F1
#
_entry.id   AF-A0A0S8CGY5-F1
#
_cell.length_a   1.000
_cell.length_b   1.000
_cell.length_c   1.000
_cell.angle_alpha   90.00
_cell.angle_beta   90.00
_cell.angle_gamma   90.00
#
_symmetry.space_group_name_H-M   'P 1'
#
loop_
_entity.id
_entity.type
_entity.pdbx_description
1 polymer ?
#
loop_
_entity_poly.entity_id
_entity_poly.type
_entity_poly.pdbx_seq_one_letter_code
_entity_poly.pdbx_strand_id
1 'polypeptide(L)'
;IKKFLDAIKLIGAAENISFKKGAFKEHDLLSCLTAKQREIIVEAMKSGYYDYPKRINSKALSKRIGISKATLLEHLRKAEGRLMKNLLVGY
;
A
#
# COMPACT_ATOMS: atom_id res chain seq x y z
N ILE A 1 18.55 19.64 0.47
CA ILE A 1 17.85 20.67 1.28
C ILE A 1 18.66 21.96 1.40
N LYS A 2 19.90 21.97 1.91
CA LYS A 2 20.75 23.18 2.02
C LYS A 2 20.83 24.03 0.73
N LYS A 3 21.24 23.42 -0.39
CA LYS A 3 21.31 24.10 -1.71
C LYS A 3 19.99 24.73 -2.17
N PHE A 4 18.85 24.13 -1.82
CA PHE A 4 17.52 24.62 -2.18
C PHE A 4 17.13 25.85 -1.34
N LEU A 5 17.47 25.84 -0.05
CA LEU A 5 17.25 26.98 0.84
C LEU A 5 18.12 28.18 0.44
N ASP A 6 19.36 27.94 0.03
CA ASP A 6 20.27 28.98 -0.42
C ASP A 6 19.78 29.64 -1.72
N ALA A 7 19.18 28.85 -2.63
CA ALA A 7 18.56 29.37 -3.85
C ALA A 7 17.31 30.22 -3.58
N ILE A 8 16.46 29.82 -2.62
CA ILE A 8 15.25 30.59 -2.28
C ILE A 8 15.59 31.91 -1.59
N LYS A 9 16.63 31.95 -0.76
CA LYS A 9 17.13 33.20 -0.15
C LYS A 9 17.57 34.23 -1.18
N LEU A 10 18.08 33.77 -2.32
CA LEU A 10 18.58 34.61 -3.42
C LEU A 10 17.45 35.27 -4.22
N ILE A 11 16.23 34.70 -4.19
CA ILE A 11 15.05 35.17 -4.93
C ILE A 11 14.20 36.16 -4.11
N GLY A 12 14.48 36.33 -2.81
CA GLY A 12 14.00 37.47 -2.03
C GLY A 12 12.51 37.49 -1.65
N ALA A 13 11.79 36.36 -1.67
CA ALA A 13 10.35 36.36 -1.38
C ALA A 13 9.85 35.08 -0.71
N ALA A 14 10.48 34.67 0.39
CA ALA A 14 9.88 33.65 1.23
C ALA A 14 10.18 33.91 2.71
N GLU A 15 9.46 34.88 3.29
CA GLU A 15 9.52 35.16 4.72
C GLU A 15 8.89 34.03 5.55
N ASN A 16 8.06 33.17 4.95
CA ASN A 16 7.41 32.06 5.62
C ASN A 16 7.36 30.79 4.75
N ILE A 17 8.41 29.96 4.79
CA ILE A 17 8.38 28.62 4.19
C ILE A 17 7.97 27.61 5.26
N SER A 18 6.70 27.20 5.24
CA SER A 18 6.23 26.06 6.04
C SER A 18 6.63 24.76 5.34
N PHE A 19 7.77 24.18 5.75
CA PHE A 19 8.08 22.79 5.42
C PHE A 19 7.22 21.86 6.29
N LYS A 20 6.18 21.27 5.70
CA LYS A 20 5.61 20.05 6.29
C LYS A 20 6.63 18.95 6.05
N LYS A 21 7.38 18.58 7.09
CA LYS A 21 8.14 17.33 7.10
C LYS A 21 7.16 16.25 6.67
N GLY A 22 7.34 15.67 5.49
CA GLY A 22 6.59 14.49 5.08
C GLY A 22 6.78 13.50 6.20
N ALA A 23 5.74 13.29 7.00
CA ALA A 23 5.76 12.33 8.07
C ALA A 23 5.70 10.97 7.40
N PHE A 24 6.82 10.52 6.83
CA PHE A 24 7.09 9.11 6.66
C PHE A 24 7.29 8.57 8.06
N LYS A 25 6.18 8.46 8.82
CA LYS A 25 6.07 7.40 9.82
C LYS A 25 6.35 6.13 9.04
N GLU A 26 7.08 5.19 9.63
CA GLU A 26 6.97 3.80 9.21
C GLU A 26 5.47 3.46 9.21
N HIS A 27 4.85 3.57 8.03
CA HIS A 27 3.45 3.28 7.88
C HIS A 27 3.42 1.76 7.82
N ASP A 28 2.81 1.14 8.81
CA ASP A 28 2.32 -0.22 8.63
C ASP A 28 1.42 -0.18 7.39
N LEU A 29 1.95 -0.59 6.23
CA LEU A 29 1.24 -0.53 4.95
C LEU A 29 -0.09 -1.29 5.02
N LEU A 30 -0.15 -2.29 5.92
CA LEU A 30 -1.34 -3.09 6.14
C LEU A 30 -2.35 -2.41 7.08
N SER A 31 -2.02 -1.31 7.75
CA SER A 31 -2.94 -0.58 8.62
C SER A 31 -4.12 0.05 7.87
N CYS A 32 -4.00 0.23 6.54
CA CYS A 32 -5.10 0.70 5.70
C CYS A 32 -6.14 -0.40 5.39
N LEU A 33 -5.86 -1.65 5.73
CA LEU A 33 -6.70 -2.81 5.44
C LEU A 33 -7.62 -3.14 6.61
N THR A 34 -8.80 -3.67 6.31
CA THR A 34 -9.60 -4.34 7.36
C THR A 34 -8.92 -5.64 7.79
N ALA A 35 -9.25 -6.15 8.98
CA ALA A 35 -8.69 -7.42 9.47
C ALA A 35 -8.82 -8.55 8.45
N LYS A 36 -9.99 -8.69 7.81
CA LYS A 36 -10.22 -9.74 6.79
C LYS A 36 -9.41 -9.53 5.51
N GLN A 37 -9.27 -8.28 5.05
CA GLN A 37 -8.44 -7.95 3.91
C GLN A 37 -6.96 -8.26 4.18
N ARG A 38 -6.48 -7.92 5.38
CA ARG A 38 -5.11 -8.22 5.83
C ARG A 38 -4.86 -9.73 5.89
N GLU A 39 -5.78 -10.49 6.49
CA GLU A 39 -5.69 -11.95 6.54
C GLU A 39 -5.59 -12.55 5.14
N ILE A 40 -6.48 -12.16 4.24
CA ILE A 40 -6.56 -12.71 2.88
C ILE A 40 -5.33 -12.34 2.04
N ILE A 41 -4.85 -11.08 2.09
CA ILE A 41 -3.68 -10.67 1.30
C ILE A 41 -2.39 -11.36 1.81
N VAL A 42 -2.27 -11.53 3.13
CA VAL A 42 -1.12 -12.20 3.75
C VAL A 42 -1.12 -13.69 3.39
N GLU A 43 -2.27 -14.34 3.45
CA GLU A 43 -2.38 -15.77 3.07
C GLU A 43 -2.14 -15.97 1.57
N ALA A 44 -2.63 -15.06 0.72
CA ALA A 44 -2.35 -15.06 -0.71
C ALA A 44 -0.85 -14.96 -0.99
N MET A 45 -0.15 -14.03 -0.32
CA MET A 45 1.30 -13.87 -0.45
C MET A 45 2.05 -15.13 0.00
N LYS A 46 1.77 -15.63 1.22
CA LYS A 46 2.41 -16.83 1.78
C LYS A 46 2.19 -18.07 0.91
N SER A 47 0.99 -18.22 0.36
CA SER A 47 0.63 -19.35 -0.50
C SER A 47 1.21 -19.27 -1.91
N GLY A 48 1.87 -18.17 -2.27
CA GLY A 48 2.42 -17.96 -3.61
C GLY A 48 1.38 -17.68 -4.68
N TYR A 49 0.27 -17.02 -4.30
CA TYR A 49 -0.78 -16.60 -5.22
C TYR A 49 -0.30 -15.54 -6.23
N TYR A 50 0.67 -14.73 -5.80
CA TYR A 50 1.26 -13.64 -6.58
C TYR A 50 2.57 -14.02 -7.27
N ASP A 51 3.05 -15.25 -7.09
CA ASP A 51 4.31 -15.70 -7.69
C ASP A 51 4.17 -15.97 -9.18
N TYR A 52 5.33 -16.03 -9.85
CA TYR A 52 5.44 -16.45 -11.23
C TYR A 52 6.48 -17.59 -11.34
N PRO A 53 6.06 -18.83 -11.69
CA PRO A 53 4.68 -19.28 -11.87
C PRO A 53 3.88 -19.28 -10.56
N LYS A 54 2.55 -19.13 -10.65
CA LYS A 54 1.68 -19.15 -9.46
C LYS A 54 1.73 -20.52 -8.79
N ARG A 55 2.00 -20.54 -7.47
CA ARG A 55 1.96 -21.78 -6.67
C ARG A 55 0.55 -22.19 -6.27
N ILE A 56 -0.40 -21.24 -6.21
CA ILE A 56 -1.81 -21.49 -5.92
C ILE A 56 -2.72 -20.64 -6.80
N ASN A 57 -3.86 -21.19 -7.20
CA ASN A 57 -4.90 -20.44 -7.92
C ASN A 57 -6.02 -19.95 -6.98
N SER A 58 -6.87 -19.04 -7.45
CA SER A 58 -7.91 -18.42 -6.61
C SER A 58 -8.94 -19.42 -6.10
N LYS A 59 -9.19 -20.53 -6.83
CA LYS A 59 -10.14 -21.58 -6.41
C LYS A 59 -9.58 -22.40 -5.25
N ALA A 60 -8.30 -22.75 -5.31
CA ALA A 60 -7.62 -23.46 -4.24
C ALA A 60 -7.44 -22.57 -3.00
N LEU A 61 -7.07 -21.31 -3.19
CA LEU A 61 -6.95 -20.34 -2.10
C LEU A 61 -8.29 -20.08 -1.42
N SER A 62 -9.40 -19.95 -2.18
CA SER A 62 -10.72 -19.71 -1.59
C SER A 62 -11.19 -20.89 -0.75
N LYS A 63 -10.93 -22.12 -1.21
CA LYS A 63 -11.20 -23.34 -0.45
C LYS A 63 -10.39 -23.39 0.84
N ARG A 64 -9.11 -23.04 0.80
CA ARG A 64 -8.24 -23.00 1.99
C ARG A 64 -8.75 -22.02 3.05
N ILE A 65 -9.20 -20.84 2.62
CA ILE A 65 -9.70 -19.78 3.52
C ILE A 65 -11.15 -20.07 3.99
N GLY A 66 -11.88 -20.96 3.31
CA GLY A 66 -13.27 -21.29 3.65
C GLY A 66 -14.29 -20.24 3.16
N ILE A 67 -14.00 -19.57 2.05
CA ILE A 67 -14.91 -18.56 1.45
C ILE A 67 -15.16 -18.85 -0.04
N SER A 68 -16.18 -18.21 -0.60
CA SER A 68 -16.45 -18.32 -2.03
C SER A 68 -15.30 -17.71 -2.85
N LYS A 69 -15.08 -18.23 -4.07
CA LYS A 69 -14.08 -17.66 -5.00
C LYS A 69 -14.37 -16.19 -5.29
N ALA A 70 -15.64 -15.81 -5.44
CA ALA A 70 -16.04 -14.43 -5.70
C ALA A 70 -15.70 -13.52 -4.52
N THR A 71 -16.05 -13.93 -3.30
CA THR A 71 -15.75 -13.20 -2.06
C THR A 71 -14.23 -13.04 -1.85
N LEU A 72 -13.44 -14.07 -2.14
CA LEU A 72 -11.98 -13.99 -2.11
C LEU A 72 -11.46 -12.90 -3.06
N LEU A 73 -11.86 -12.96 -4.33
CA LEU A 73 -11.41 -12.01 -5.35
C LEU A 73 -11.82 -10.58 -5.03
N GLU A 74 -13.01 -10.38 -4.45
CA GLU A 74 -13.48 -9.08 -3.99
C GLU A 74 -12.58 -8.53 -2.87
N HIS A 75 -12.27 -9.34 -1.86
CA HIS A 75 -11.37 -8.93 -0.79
C HIS A 75 -9.97 -8.61 -1.30
N LEU A 76 -9.41 -9.43 -2.18
CA LEU A 76 -8.10 -9.19 -2.80
C LEU A 76 -8.11 -7.85 -3.56
N ARG A 77 -9.08 -7.62 -4.45
CA ARG A 77 -9.18 -6.39 -5.24
C ARG A 77 -9.35 -5.14 -4.36
N LYS A 78 -10.15 -5.22 -3.30
CA LYS A 78 -10.32 -4.12 -2.33
C LYS A 78 -9.04 -3.86 -1.54
N ALA A 79 -8.34 -4.92 -1.12
CA ALA A 79 -7.09 -4.82 -0.38
C ALA A 79 -5.98 -4.21 -1.26
N GLU A 80 -5.78 -4.75 -2.46
CA GLU A 80 -4.82 -4.24 -3.46
C GLU A 80 -5.08 -2.76 -3.78
N GLY A 81 -6.34 -2.37 -4.01
CA GLY A 81 -6.68 -0.98 -4.28
C GLY A 81 -6.38 -0.04 -3.11
N ARG A 82 -6.56 -0.48 -1.86
CA ARG A 82 -6.19 0.31 -0.67
C ARG A 82 -4.68 0.44 -0.51
N LEU A 83 -3.95 -0.66 -0.72
CA LEU A 83 -2.48 -0.67 -0.69
C LEU A 83 -1.90 0.26 -1.76
N MET A 84 -2.40 0.19 -2.99
CA MET A 84 -1.93 1.06 -4.08
C MET A 84 -2.21 2.53 -3.80
N LYS A 85 -3.41 2.87 -3.30
CA LYS A 85 -3.73 4.25 -2.90
C LYS A 85 -2.80 4.77 -1.80
N ASN A 86 -2.43 3.92 -0.86
CA ASN A 86 -1.55 4.30 0.25
C ASN A 86 -0.07 4.38 -0.18
N LEU A 87 0.35 3.52 -1.11
CA LEU A 87 1.70 3.52 -1.68
C LEU A 87 1.95 4.71 -2.62
N LEU A 88 0.93 5.08 -3.40
CA LEU A 88 1.02 6.13 -4.41
C LEU A 88 0.65 7.53 -3.86
N VAL A 89 0.62 7.72 -2.54
CA VAL A 89 0.41 9.04 -1.96
C VAL A 89 1.61 9.94 -2.31
N GLY A 90 1.40 10.85 -3.26
CA GLY A 90 2.42 11.82 -3.69
C GLY A 90 2.98 11.62 -5.10
N TYR A 91 2.47 10.64 -5.86
CA TYR A 91 2.44 10.69 -7.33
C TYR A 91 1.21 11.49 -7.77
#